data_AF-A0AAU4YMU5-F1
#
_entry.id   AF-A0AAU4YMU5-F1
#
_cell.length_a   1.000
_cell.length_b   1.000
_cell.length_c   1.000
_cell.angle_alpha   90.00
_cell.angle_beta   90.00
_cell.angle_gamma   90.00
#
_symmetry.space_group_name_H-M   'P 1'
#
loop_
_entity.id
_entity.type
_entity.pdbx_description
1 polymer ?
#
loop_
_entity_poly.entity_id
_entity_poly.type
_entity_poly.pdbx_seq_one_letter_code
_entity_poly.pdbx_strand_id
1 'polypeptide(L)'
;MADSDSVMAMANSRVHVVPAVLSLANPPWQREVWLDRSRFENLDHIFDVLFDDFCDADNPERYLGIGLRTEEEIELMRRLGAALNAASDEAPHDTDEEYLAAGTWPEVVAIAGRLARVMVANDLSELVRLHEDASQRQQSGPATQGESA
;
A
#
# COMPACT_ATOMS: atom_id res chain seq x y z
N MET A 1 -13.21 23.00 3.51
CA MET A 1 -11.94 23.42 2.89
C MET A 1 -10.95 22.35 3.31
N ALA A 2 -10.61 21.42 2.42
CA ALA A 2 -9.70 20.34 2.78
C ALA A 2 -8.33 20.95 3.13
N ASP A 3 -7.75 20.49 4.24
CA ASP A 3 -6.46 20.95 4.72
C ASP A 3 -5.36 20.63 3.68
N SER A 4 -4.41 21.53 3.47
CA SER A 4 -3.35 21.35 2.46
C SER A 4 -2.50 20.13 2.78
N ASP A 5 -2.35 19.79 4.06
CA ASP A 5 -1.63 18.61 4.52
C ASP A 5 -2.41 17.33 4.19
N SER A 6 -3.75 17.35 4.27
CA SER A 6 -4.62 16.24 3.88
C SER A 6 -4.57 15.97 2.36
N VAL A 7 -4.49 17.02 1.53
CA VAL A 7 -4.36 16.87 0.07
C VAL A 7 -2.99 16.29 -0.33
N MET A 8 -1.91 16.70 0.35
CA MET A 8 -0.57 16.15 0.12
C MET A 8 -0.42 14.72 0.64
N ALA A 9 -1.04 14.38 1.77
CA ALA A 9 -1.10 13.01 2.28
C ALA A 9 -1.83 12.08 1.29
N MET A 10 -2.96 12.52 0.74
CA MET A 10 -3.69 11.77 -0.30
C MET A 10 -2.89 11.59 -1.59
N ALA A 11 -2.15 12.62 -2.04
CA ALA A 11 -1.32 12.54 -3.24
C ALA A 11 -0.19 11.49 -3.14
N ASN A 12 0.17 11.10 -1.91
CA ASN A 12 1.24 10.16 -1.61
C ASN A 12 0.76 8.90 -0.87
N SER A 13 -0.55 8.67 -0.71
CA SER A 13 -1.09 7.52 0.06
C SER A 13 -0.45 6.19 -0.32
N ARG A 14 -0.21 5.98 -1.63
CA ARG A 14 0.39 4.75 -2.13
C ARG A 14 1.76 4.42 -1.53
N VAL A 15 2.59 5.44 -1.23
CA VAL A 15 3.93 5.20 -0.64
C VAL A 15 3.86 4.73 0.81
N HIS A 16 2.71 4.86 1.47
CA HIS A 16 2.45 4.36 2.81
C HIS A 16 1.74 2.99 2.77
N VAL A 17 0.73 2.85 1.90
CA VAL A 17 -0.06 1.61 1.80
C VAL A 17 0.79 0.44 1.29
N VAL A 18 1.63 0.63 0.27
CA VAL A 18 2.43 -0.48 -0.29
C VAL A 18 3.39 -1.08 0.75
N PRO A 19 4.20 -0.31 1.50
CA PRO A 19 5.02 -0.85 2.58
C PRO A 19 4.22 -1.56 3.67
N ALA A 20 3.07 -1.02 4.09
CA ALA A 20 2.23 -1.66 5.11
C ALA A 20 1.71 -3.05 4.65
N VAL A 21 1.28 -3.16 3.39
CA VAL A 21 0.87 -4.46 2.83
C VAL A 21 2.08 -5.41 2.70
N LEU A 22 3.27 -4.89 2.37
CA LEU A 22 4.49 -5.71 2.30
C LEU A 22 4.93 -6.23 3.67
N SER A 23 4.79 -5.47 4.74
CA SER A 23 5.11 -5.94 6.10
C SER A 23 4.10 -6.99 6.58
N LEU A 24 2.81 -6.84 6.27
CA LEU A 24 1.80 -7.90 6.46
C LEU A 24 2.07 -9.18 5.65
N ALA A 25 2.75 -9.08 4.52
CA ALA A 25 3.15 -10.23 3.70
C ALA A 25 4.45 -10.91 4.18
N ASN A 26 5.12 -10.40 5.22
CA ASN A 26 6.47 -10.80 5.62
C ASN A 26 6.53 -11.33 7.07
N PRO A 27 6.25 -12.62 7.31
CA PRO A 27 6.26 -13.20 8.66
C PRO A 27 7.58 -13.09 9.43
N PRO A 28 8.77 -13.14 8.81
CA PRO A 28 10.02 -12.80 9.49
C PRO A 28 10.03 -11.37 10.03
N TRP A 29 9.65 -10.38 9.20
CA TRP A 29 9.58 -8.96 9.62
C TRP A 29 8.61 -8.75 10.78
N GLN A 30 7.43 -9.38 10.73
CA GLN A 30 6.44 -9.29 11.79
C GLN A 30 7.00 -9.73 13.14
N ARG A 31 7.76 -10.83 13.16
CA ARG A 31 8.36 -11.35 14.41
C ARG A 31 9.55 -10.53 14.88
N GLU A 32 10.37 -10.03 13.96
CA GLU A 32 11.63 -9.35 14.28
C GLU A 32 11.44 -7.86 14.58
N VAL A 33 10.40 -7.23 14.02
CA VAL A 33 10.17 -5.78 14.11
C VAL A 33 8.97 -5.45 14.99
N TRP A 34 7.79 -6.03 14.72
CA TRP A 34 6.58 -5.63 15.45
C TRP A 34 6.61 -6.06 16.92
N LEU A 35 7.21 -7.23 17.20
CA LEU A 35 7.39 -7.69 18.59
C LEU A 35 8.55 -7.00 19.34
N ASP A 36 9.36 -6.17 18.66
CA ASP A 36 10.42 -5.38 19.28
C ASP A 36 9.87 -4.01 19.69
N ARG A 37 9.54 -3.86 20.98
CA ARG A 37 9.02 -2.61 21.56
C ARG A 37 9.95 -1.39 21.45
N SER A 38 11.20 -1.57 21.02
CA SER A 38 12.12 -0.45 20.75
C SER A 38 11.96 0.12 19.33
N ARG A 39 11.23 -0.58 18.46
CA ARG A 39 10.92 -0.15 17.09
C ARG A 39 9.64 0.67 17.06
N PHE A 40 9.56 1.53 16.06
CA PHE A 40 8.40 2.38 15.83
C PHE A 40 7.27 1.61 15.14
N GLU A 41 7.60 0.69 14.22
CA GLU A 41 6.60 -0.06 13.47
C GLU A 41 6.09 -1.24 14.28
N ASN A 42 4.78 -1.27 14.48
CA ASN A 42 4.02 -2.33 15.13
C ASN A 42 2.68 -2.52 14.41
N LEU A 43 1.84 -3.43 14.88
CA LEU A 43 0.57 -3.68 14.19
C LEU A 43 -0.41 -2.49 14.29
N ASP A 44 -0.40 -1.74 15.40
CA ASP A 44 -1.19 -0.50 15.53
C ASP A 44 -0.90 0.48 14.38
N HIS A 45 0.38 0.70 14.07
CA HIS A 45 0.79 1.53 12.94
C HIS A 45 0.24 1.02 11.61
N ILE A 46 0.17 -0.29 11.42
CA ILE A 46 -0.41 -0.89 10.20
C ILE A 46 -1.91 -0.65 10.14
N PHE A 47 -2.62 -0.76 11.26
CA PHE A 47 -4.05 -0.43 11.33
C PHE A 47 -4.29 1.05 11.01
N ASP A 48 -3.53 1.97 11.59
CA ASP A 48 -3.62 3.41 11.29
C ASP A 48 -3.46 3.67 9.78
N VAL A 49 -2.47 3.05 9.13
CA VAL A 49 -2.23 3.22 7.69
C VAL A 49 -3.36 2.67 6.83
N LEU A 50 -3.89 1.48 7.17
CA LEU A 50 -4.82 0.74 6.32
C LEU A 50 -6.30 1.08 6.57
N PHE A 51 -6.65 1.63 7.72
CA PHE A 51 -8.03 1.93 8.09
C PHE A 51 -8.33 3.41 8.34
N ASP A 52 -7.31 4.28 8.44
CA ASP A 52 -7.53 5.72 8.70
C ASP A 52 -6.68 6.63 7.78
N ASP A 53 -5.37 6.67 8.00
CA ASP A 53 -4.48 7.73 7.50
C ASP A 53 -4.38 7.78 5.97
N PHE A 54 -4.28 6.61 5.32
CA PHE A 54 -3.96 6.52 3.89
C PHE A 54 -4.87 5.59 3.10
N CYS A 55 -5.69 4.79 3.77
CA CYS A 55 -6.68 3.92 3.17
C CYS A 55 -7.83 3.68 4.16
N ASP A 56 -8.88 3.02 3.67
CA ASP A 56 -9.93 2.42 4.49
C ASP A 56 -10.17 1.03 3.89
N ALA A 57 -9.65 -0.01 4.54
CA ALA A 57 -9.74 -1.38 4.04
C ALA A 57 -11.18 -1.94 4.10
N ASP A 58 -12.09 -1.33 4.86
CA ASP A 58 -13.52 -1.67 4.85
C ASP A 58 -14.26 -1.01 3.67
N ASN A 59 -13.78 0.15 3.20
CA ASN A 59 -14.34 0.91 2.09
C ASN A 59 -13.28 1.31 1.02
N PRO A 60 -12.54 0.35 0.44
CA PRO A 60 -11.36 0.64 -0.38
C PRO A 60 -11.66 1.35 -1.70
N GLU A 61 -12.90 1.30 -2.19
CA GLU A 61 -13.31 1.93 -3.45
C GLU A 61 -13.05 3.44 -3.46
N ARG A 62 -13.15 4.07 -2.29
CA ARG A 62 -12.91 5.51 -2.12
C ARG A 62 -11.48 5.93 -2.44
N TYR A 63 -10.56 4.97 -2.48
CA TYR A 63 -9.13 5.19 -2.69
C TYR A 63 -8.66 4.78 -4.10
N LEU A 64 -9.58 4.41 -5.00
CA LEU A 64 -9.24 4.19 -6.42
C LEU A 64 -8.80 5.51 -7.07
N GLY A 65 -7.60 5.47 -7.67
CA GLY A 65 -6.93 6.64 -8.25
C GLY A 65 -6.15 7.48 -7.23
N ILE A 66 -6.15 7.10 -5.94
CA ILE A 66 -5.43 7.78 -4.85
C ILE A 66 -4.31 6.86 -4.33
N GLY A 67 -4.68 5.85 -3.53
CA GLY A 67 -3.76 4.83 -3.02
C GLY A 67 -3.80 3.53 -3.85
N LEU A 68 -4.98 3.19 -4.35
CA LEU A 68 -5.25 1.99 -5.14
C LEU A 68 -5.42 2.35 -6.62
N ARG A 69 -5.04 1.44 -7.53
CA ARG A 69 -4.98 1.71 -8.98
C ARG A 69 -5.94 0.88 -9.82
N THR A 70 -6.35 -0.28 -9.34
CA THR A 70 -7.17 -1.22 -10.11
C THR A 70 -8.28 -1.81 -9.25
N GLU A 71 -9.34 -2.27 -9.91
CA GLU A 71 -10.41 -3.04 -9.25
C GLU A 71 -9.88 -4.30 -8.55
N GLU A 72 -8.79 -4.89 -9.06
CA GLU A 72 -8.15 -6.03 -8.39
C GLU A 72 -7.47 -5.62 -7.08
N GLU A 73 -6.83 -4.45 -7.02
CA GLU A 73 -6.28 -3.91 -5.77
C GLU A 73 -7.41 -3.63 -4.76
N ILE A 74 -8.56 -3.11 -5.21
CA ILE A 74 -9.74 -2.86 -4.36
C ILE A 74 -10.26 -4.16 -3.75
N GLU A 75 -10.54 -5.16 -4.59
CA GLU A 75 -11.07 -6.46 -4.14
C GLU A 75 -10.13 -7.13 -3.13
N LEU A 76 -8.83 -7.09 -3.41
CA LEU A 76 -7.83 -7.64 -2.51
C LEU A 76 -7.70 -6.86 -1.21
N MET A 77 -7.77 -5.53 -1.26
CA MET A 77 -7.75 -4.69 -0.05
C MET A 77 -8.98 -4.96 0.83
N ARG A 78 -10.17 -5.07 0.22
CA ARG A 78 -11.40 -5.41 0.95
C ARG A 78 -11.29 -6.75 1.68
N ARG A 79 -10.74 -7.75 0.99
CA ARG A 79 -10.50 -9.08 1.58
C ARG A 79 -9.46 -9.03 2.69
N LEU A 80 -8.43 -8.19 2.54
CA LEU A 80 -7.43 -7.99 3.57
C LEU A 80 -8.06 -7.35 4.82
N GLY A 81 -8.90 -6.33 4.65
CA GLY A 81 -9.64 -5.70 5.74
C GLY A 81 -10.51 -6.70 6.49
N ALA A 82 -11.28 -7.51 5.78
CA ALA A 82 -12.09 -8.57 6.38
C ALA A 82 -11.26 -9.59 7.17
N ALA A 83 -10.08 -9.98 6.66
CA ALA A 83 -9.20 -10.91 7.36
C ALA A 83 -8.54 -10.29 8.61
N LEU A 84 -8.18 -9.01 8.56
CA LEU A 84 -7.66 -8.28 9.72
C LEU A 84 -8.72 -8.12 10.82
N ASN A 85 -9.96 -7.81 10.44
CA ASN A 85 -11.08 -7.74 11.38
C ASN A 85 -11.35 -9.12 12.03
N ALA A 86 -11.28 -10.21 11.25
CA ALA A 86 -11.40 -11.56 11.81
C ALA A 86 -10.25 -11.93 12.77
N ALA A 87 -9.04 -11.48 12.50
CA ALA A 87 -7.92 -11.65 13.43
C ALA A 87 -8.10 -10.82 14.72
N SER A 88 -8.69 -9.62 14.60
CA SER A 88 -9.04 -8.77 15.75
C SER A 88 -10.06 -9.45 16.67
N ASP A 89 -11.06 -10.13 16.10
CA ASP A 89 -12.02 -10.92 16.88
C ASP A 89 -11.35 -12.04 17.72
N GLU A 90 -10.15 -12.49 17.35
CA GLU A 90 -9.35 -13.50 18.07
C GLU A 90 -8.30 -12.90 19.03
N ALA A 91 -8.10 -11.58 19.02
CA ALA A 91 -7.06 -10.86 19.77
C ALA A 91 -7.68 -9.90 20.82
N PRO A 92 -8.17 -10.40 21.96
CA PRO A 92 -9.02 -9.64 22.88
C PRO A 92 -8.33 -8.47 23.60
N HIS A 93 -7.00 -8.41 23.61
CA HIS A 93 -6.25 -7.30 24.19
C HIS A 93 -5.55 -6.44 23.13
N ASP A 94 -5.85 -6.68 21.85
CA ASP A 94 -5.27 -5.97 20.71
C ASP A 94 -3.74 -5.93 20.71
N THR A 95 -3.09 -6.99 21.21
CA THR A 95 -1.62 -7.05 21.24
C THR A 95 -1.09 -7.70 19.96
N ASP A 96 0.03 -7.20 19.44
CA ASP A 96 0.74 -7.78 18.30
C ASP A 96 0.95 -9.29 18.46
N GLU A 97 1.36 -9.75 19.66
CA GLU A 97 1.53 -11.18 19.93
C GLU A 97 0.24 -12.00 19.76
N GLU A 98 -0.91 -11.46 20.19
CA GLU A 98 -2.20 -12.14 20.04
C GLU A 98 -2.65 -12.20 18.58
N TYR A 99 -2.51 -11.10 17.84
CA TYR A 99 -2.79 -11.08 16.41
C TYR A 99 -1.94 -12.10 15.65
N LEU A 100 -0.63 -12.14 15.90
CA LEU A 100 0.27 -13.11 15.26
C LEU A 100 -0.02 -14.56 15.67
N ALA A 101 -0.70 -14.78 16.80
CA ALA A 101 -1.13 -16.09 17.27
C ALA A 101 -2.53 -16.50 16.81
N ALA A 102 -3.32 -15.57 16.25
CA ALA A 102 -4.67 -15.83 15.76
C ALA A 102 -4.66 -16.92 14.67
N GLY A 103 -5.66 -17.81 14.72
CA GLY A 103 -5.81 -18.91 13.77
C GLY A 103 -6.06 -18.42 12.34
N THR A 104 -6.63 -17.22 12.20
CA THR A 104 -6.88 -16.50 10.95
C THR A 104 -5.66 -15.76 10.41
N TRP A 105 -4.60 -15.55 11.20
CA TRP A 105 -3.42 -14.78 10.77
C TRP A 105 -2.74 -15.30 9.48
N PRO A 106 -2.62 -16.61 9.24
CA PRO A 106 -2.08 -17.11 7.97
C PRO A 106 -2.86 -16.65 6.73
N GLU A 107 -4.16 -16.39 6.86
CA GLU A 107 -4.99 -15.86 5.77
C GLU A 107 -4.66 -14.39 5.49
N VAL A 108 -4.45 -13.57 6.53
CA VAL A 108 -3.97 -12.19 6.42
C VAL A 108 -2.68 -12.14 5.60
N VAL A 109 -1.69 -12.95 5.98
CA VAL A 109 -0.40 -13.02 5.28
C VAL A 109 -0.58 -13.44 3.81
N ALA A 110 -1.43 -14.43 3.54
CA ALA A 110 -1.66 -14.92 2.18
C ALA A 110 -2.32 -13.88 1.28
N ILE A 111 -3.33 -13.17 1.78
CA ILE A 111 -4.03 -12.11 1.05
C ILE A 111 -3.09 -10.91 0.85
N ALA A 112 -2.39 -10.47 1.89
CA ALA A 112 -1.40 -9.40 1.81
C ALA A 112 -0.30 -9.73 0.78
N GLY A 113 0.20 -10.97 0.76
CA GLY A 113 1.18 -11.41 -0.25
C GLY A 113 0.63 -11.41 -1.68
N ARG A 114 -0.68 -11.65 -1.88
CA ARG A 114 -1.31 -11.49 -3.20
C ARG A 114 -1.44 -10.00 -3.57
N LEU A 115 -1.93 -9.17 -2.65
CA LEU A 115 -2.09 -7.73 -2.85
C LEU A 115 -0.75 -7.05 -3.13
N ALA A 116 0.28 -7.32 -2.32
CA ALA A 116 1.63 -6.79 -2.51
C ALA A 116 2.17 -7.05 -3.92
N ARG A 117 2.00 -8.28 -4.44
CA ARG A 117 2.44 -8.62 -5.80
C ARG A 117 1.70 -7.81 -6.87
N VAL A 118 0.38 -7.64 -6.73
CA VAL A 118 -0.42 -6.82 -7.67
C VAL A 118 0.02 -5.36 -7.60
N MET A 119 0.16 -4.80 -6.39
CA MET A 119 0.56 -3.41 -6.21
C MET A 119 1.94 -3.12 -6.80
N VAL A 120 2.93 -3.97 -6.51
CA VAL A 120 4.28 -3.82 -7.05
C VAL A 120 4.30 -3.97 -8.57
N ALA A 121 3.53 -4.91 -9.13
CA ALA A 121 3.43 -5.06 -10.58
C ALA A 121 2.83 -3.81 -11.25
N ASN A 122 1.80 -3.22 -10.63
CA ASN A 122 1.19 -1.98 -11.10
C ASN A 122 2.15 -0.79 -10.98
N ASP A 123 2.97 -0.72 -9.93
CA ASP A 123 4.02 0.28 -9.78
C ASP A 123 5.11 0.18 -10.84
N LEU A 124 5.59 -1.02 -11.10
CA LEU A 124 6.58 -1.25 -12.15
C LEU A 124 6.02 -0.90 -13.54
N SER A 125 4.77 -1.25 -13.80
CA SER A 125 4.10 -0.95 -15.08
C SER A 125 3.97 0.56 -15.32
N GLU A 126 3.58 1.32 -14.29
CA GLU A 126 3.53 2.79 -14.39
C GLU A 126 4.92 3.42 -14.56
N LEU A 127 5.93 2.91 -13.87
CA LEU A 127 7.31 3.39 -14.05
C LEU A 127 7.82 3.16 -15.47
N VAL A 128 7.54 1.99 -16.06
CA VAL A 128 7.89 1.69 -17.45
C VAL A 128 7.19 2.66 -18.40
N ARG A 129 5.87 2.87 -18.24
CA ARG A 129 5.10 3.81 -19.07
C ARG A 129 5.67 5.23 -19.00
N LEU A 130 5.98 5.71 -17.79
CA LEU A 130 6.57 7.04 -17.59
C LEU A 130 7.94 7.19 -18.26
N HIS A 131 8.75 6.13 -18.23
CA HIS A 131 10.05 6.10 -18.89
C HIS A 131 9.94 6.15 -20.42
N GLU A 132 8.99 5.40 -20.99
CA GLU A 132 8.69 5.41 -22.43
C GLU A 132 8.19 6.80 -22.89
N ASP A 133 7.25 7.39 -22.15
CA ASP A 133 6.72 8.74 -22.42
C ASP A 133 7.81 9.81 -22.33
N ALA A 134 8.75 9.68 -21.39
CA ALA A 134 9.90 10.58 -21.29
C ALA A 134 10.85 10.42 -22.48
N SER A 135 11.10 9.19 -22.92
CA SER A 135 11.96 8.87 -24.05
C SER A 135 11.39 9.41 -25.37
N GLN A 136 10.07 9.28 -25.58
CA GLN A 136 9.39 9.82 -26.76
C GLN A 136 9.42 11.35 -26.81
N ARG A 137 9.28 12.02 -25.67
CA ARG A 137 9.40 13.49 -25.57
C ARG A 137 10.80 13.99 -25.90
N GLN A 138 11.84 13.24 -25.52
CA GLN A 138 13.23 13.58 -25.86
C GLN A 138 13.52 13.39 -27.35
N GLN A 139 12.96 12.35 -27.98
CA GLN A 139 13.10 12.11 -29.42
C GLN A 139 12.32 13.10 -30.29
N SER A 140 11.24 13.68 -29.75
CA SER A 140 10.41 14.69 -30.42
C SER A 140 10.88 16.14 -30.19
N GLY A 141 12.04 16.34 -29.55
CA GLY A 141 12.65 17.66 -29.34
C GLY A 141 13.01 18.36 -30.67
N PRO A 142 12.99 19.70 -30.75
CA PRO A 142 12.93 20.42 -32.01
C PRO A 142 14.15 20.12 -32.89
N ALA A 143 13.88 19.65 -34.11
CA ALA A 143 14.85 19.70 -35.20
C ALA A 143 15.36 21.14 -35.30
N THR A 144 16.62 21.35 -34.94
CA THR A 144 17.30 22.63 -35.07
C THR A 144 17.19 23.02 -36.55
N GLN A 145 16.32 24.00 -36.84
CA GLN A 145 16.30 24.62 -38.15
C GLN A 145 17.66 25.28 -38.32
N GLY A 146 18.48 24.71 -39.20
CA GLY A 146 19.68 25.33 -39.68
C GLY A 146 19.31 26.56 -40.51
N GLU A 147 19.22 27.71 -39.85
CA GLU A 147 19.42 29.00 -40.51
C GLU A 147 20.93 29.24 -40.64
N SER A 148 21.42 29.23 -41.87
CA SER A 148 22.57 30.00 -42.36
C SER A 148 22.47 29.95 -43.89
N ALA A 149 21.90 30.99 -44.50
CA ALA A 149 22.56 32.24 -44.93
C ALA A 149 23.26 32.07 -46.29
#